data_AF-A0A2D5ZIN2-F1
#
_entry.id   AF-A0A2D5ZIN2-F1
#
_cell.length_a   1.000
_cell.length_b   1.000
_cell.length_c   1.000
_cell.angle_alpha   90.00
_cell.angle_beta   90.00
_cell.angle_gamma   90.00
#
_symmetry.space_group_name_H-M   'P 1'
#
loop_
_entity.id
_entity.type
_entity.pdbx_description
1 polymer ?
#
loop_
_entity_poly.entity_id
_entity_poly.type
_entity_poly.pdbx_seq_one_letter_code
_entity_poly.pdbx_strand_id
1 'polypeptide(L)'
;MARDLRRWVRRTFRPIRHAMAVVAFRTLPGALRLLPRPLALLIGEGAGGAARRLARGSWRLAVRNIEEIHGVDRGRAKRMARAVFREAGRNGIDMLARAPHPESVARCIDVEPAEIDLFRRANREGGALLLVPHLGAFEMLGAVFSLRGFELCVPATPAKNETLDRVLRDRRSAAGARTISRRGSMHALEEQLEKG
;
A
#
# COMPACT_ATOMS: atom_id res chain seq x y z
N MET A 1 -4.95 17.75 32.77
CA MET A 1 -5.70 16.53 33.16
C MET A 1 -6.18 15.67 31.98
N ALA A 2 -7.14 16.09 31.13
CA ALA A 2 -7.68 15.23 30.06
C ALA A 2 -6.69 14.90 28.91
N ARG A 3 -5.69 15.75 28.65
CA ARG A 3 -4.62 15.50 27.67
C ARG A 3 -3.61 14.46 28.15
N ASP A 4 -3.36 14.39 29.45
CA ASP A 4 -2.36 13.50 30.03
C ASP A 4 -2.93 12.10 30.25
N LEU A 5 -4.21 11.98 30.61
CA LEU A 5 -4.93 10.70 30.61
C LEU A 5 -4.97 10.08 29.20
N ARG A 6 -5.24 10.88 28.15
CA ARG A 6 -5.21 10.41 26.76
C ARG A 6 -3.80 10.03 26.29
N ARG A 7 -2.74 10.69 26.79
CA ARG A 7 -1.35 10.34 26.48
C ARG A 7 -0.93 9.06 27.20
N TRP A 8 -1.30 8.92 28.47
CA TRP A 8 -1.05 7.74 29.28
C TRP A 8 -1.76 6.52 28.70
N VAL A 9 -3.08 6.57 28.46
CA VAL A 9 -3.84 5.49 27.80
C VAL A 9 -3.23 5.11 26.45
N ARG A 10 -2.88 6.09 25.60
CA ARG A 10 -2.22 5.80 24.31
C ARG A 10 -0.87 5.11 24.46
N ARG A 11 -0.13 5.40 25.53
CA ARG A 11 1.20 4.85 25.81
C ARG A 11 1.11 3.46 26.44
N THR A 12 0.16 3.24 27.35
CA THR A 12 -0.10 1.96 28.02
C THR A 12 -0.65 0.90 27.05
N PHE A 13 -1.57 1.26 26.17
CA PHE A 13 -2.10 0.33 25.15
C PHE A 13 -1.26 0.27 23.87
N ARG A 14 -0.19 1.07 23.76
CA ARG A 14 0.73 1.08 22.62
C ARG A 14 1.32 -0.32 22.32
N PRO A 15 1.92 -1.04 23.29
CA PRO A 15 2.48 -2.36 23.05
C PRO A 15 1.42 -3.39 22.61
N ILE A 16 0.24 -3.39 23.24
CA ILE A 16 -0.87 -4.31 22.87
C ILE A 16 -1.33 -4.03 21.43
N ARG A 17 -1.53 -2.76 21.07
CA ARG A 17 -1.88 -2.36 19.70
C ARG A 17 -0.82 -2.76 18.69
N HIS A 18 0.45 -2.68 19.04
CA HIS A 18 1.54 -3.12 18.18
C HIS A 18 1.59 -4.64 18.04
N ALA A 19 1.42 -5.39 19.13
CA ALA A 19 1.36 -6.84 19.10
C ALA A 19 0.17 -7.34 18.25
N MET A 20 -1.02 -6.77 18.43
CA MET A 20 -2.19 -7.08 17.60
C MET A 20 -1.95 -6.74 16.12
N ALA A 21 -1.33 -5.60 15.82
CA ALA A 21 -0.98 -5.26 14.44
C ALA A 21 -0.01 -6.28 13.85
N VAL A 22 1.06 -6.64 14.57
CA VAL A 22 2.03 -7.64 14.11
C VAL A 22 1.36 -9.00 13.87
N VAL A 23 0.52 -9.47 14.79
CA VAL A 23 -0.23 -10.74 14.63
C VAL A 23 -1.14 -10.66 13.41
N ALA A 24 -1.92 -9.59 13.26
CA ALA A 24 -2.79 -9.40 12.11
C ALA A 24 -2.01 -9.41 10.79
N PHE A 25 -0.88 -8.69 10.71
CA PHE A 25 -0.03 -8.67 9.50
C PHE A 25 0.65 -10.00 9.19
N ARG A 26 0.73 -10.93 10.15
CA ARG A 26 1.28 -12.28 9.95
C ARG A 26 0.21 -13.30 9.58
N THR A 27 -0.94 -13.31 10.25
CA THR A 27 -1.93 -14.39 10.14
C THR A 27 -3.06 -14.07 9.17
N LEU A 28 -3.53 -12.82 9.13
CA LEU A 28 -4.65 -12.41 8.29
C LEU A 28 -4.39 -12.66 6.79
N PRO A 29 -3.18 -12.43 6.24
CA PRO A 29 -2.91 -12.71 4.84
C PRO A 29 -3.13 -14.18 4.45
N GLY A 30 -2.71 -15.13 5.30
CA GLY A 30 -2.89 -16.55 5.05
C GLY A 30 -4.36 -16.92 4.95
N ALA A 31 -5.17 -16.46 5.91
CA ALA A 31 -6.62 -16.69 5.89
C ALA A 31 -7.31 -16.05 4.67
N LEU A 32 -6.93 -14.82 4.30
CA LEU A 32 -7.49 -14.12 3.14
C LEU A 32 -7.14 -14.78 1.80
N ARG A 33 -6.01 -15.51 1.73
CA ARG A 33 -5.61 -16.27 0.53
C ARG A 33 -6.42 -17.54 0.31
N LEU A 34 -6.94 -18.15 1.38
CA LEU A 34 -7.80 -19.33 1.28
C LEU A 34 -9.18 -18.98 0.70
N LEU A 35 -9.56 -17.71 0.76
CA LEU A 35 -10.81 -17.23 0.18
C LEU A 35 -10.67 -16.95 -1.34
N PRO A 36 -11.68 -17.29 -2.14
CA PRO A 36 -11.81 -16.77 -3.50
C PRO A 36 -11.64 -15.25 -3.52
N ARG A 37 -10.90 -14.72 -4.51
CA ARG A 37 -10.59 -13.28 -4.61
C ARG A 37 -11.82 -12.37 -4.48
N PRO A 38 -12.95 -12.63 -5.15
CA PRO A 38 -14.14 -11.79 -5.02
C PRO A 38 -14.63 -11.65 -3.58
N LEU A 39 -14.57 -12.74 -2.79
CA LEU A 39 -15.00 -12.72 -1.39
C LEU A 39 -14.01 -11.93 -0.52
N ALA A 40 -12.71 -12.13 -0.71
CA ALA A 40 -11.70 -11.34 -0.02
C ALA A 40 -11.86 -9.83 -0.31
N LEU A 41 -12.10 -9.46 -1.57
CA LEU A 41 -12.35 -8.07 -1.96
C LEU A 41 -13.63 -7.51 -1.34
N LEU A 42 -14.71 -8.30 -1.25
CA LEU A 42 -15.94 -7.88 -0.61
C LEU A 42 -15.73 -7.59 0.89
N ILE A 43 -14.94 -8.42 1.57
CA ILE A 43 -14.53 -8.17 2.97
C ILE A 43 -13.77 -6.84 3.07
N GLY A 44 -12.81 -6.62 2.17
CA GLY A 44 -12.04 -5.37 2.11
C GLY A 44 -12.91 -4.15 1.87
N GLU A 45 -13.82 -4.23 0.90
CA GLU A 45 -14.78 -3.19 0.59
C GLU A 45 -15.66 -2.84 1.80
N GLY A 46 -16.20 -3.87 2.47
CA GLY A 46 -17.00 -3.70 3.68
C GLY A 46 -16.21 -3.04 4.80
N ALA A 47 -14.99 -3.52 5.05
CA ALA A 47 -14.08 -2.96 6.06
C ALA A 47 -13.71 -1.50 5.76
N GLY A 48 -13.36 -1.18 4.52
CA GLY A 48 -13.08 0.19 4.07
C GLY A 48 -14.30 1.11 4.20
N GLY A 49 -15.48 0.61 3.80
CA GLY A 49 -16.75 1.31 3.98
C GLY A 49 -17.13 1.58 5.44
N ALA A 50 -16.77 0.69 6.35
CA ALA A 50 -16.92 0.87 7.80
C ALA A 50 -15.86 1.83 8.38
N ALA A 51 -14.63 1.77 7.86
CA ALA A 51 -13.49 2.56 8.34
C ALA A 51 -13.75 4.07 8.30
N ARG A 52 -14.61 4.56 7.39
CA ARG A 52 -15.01 5.99 7.36
C ARG A 52 -15.59 6.51 8.68
N ARG A 53 -16.24 5.64 9.47
CA ARG A 53 -16.82 6.01 10.78
C ARG A 53 -15.76 6.20 11.86
N LEU A 54 -14.65 5.46 11.74
CA LEU A 54 -13.52 5.46 12.68
C LEU A 54 -12.47 6.51 12.28
N ALA A 55 -12.16 6.60 10.99
CA ALA A 55 -11.19 7.52 10.39
C ALA A 55 -11.85 8.86 9.99
N ARG A 56 -12.56 9.50 10.92
CA ARG A 56 -13.32 10.75 10.65
C ARG A 56 -12.46 11.88 10.07
N GLY A 57 -11.18 11.95 10.45
CA GLY A 57 -10.22 12.91 9.91
C GLY A 57 -9.97 12.68 8.41
N SER A 58 -9.55 11.47 8.05
CA SER A 58 -9.34 11.07 6.65
C SER A 58 -10.60 11.19 5.82
N TRP A 59 -11.76 10.86 6.40
CA TRP A 59 -13.06 11.03 5.73
C TRP A 59 -13.32 12.49 5.35
N ARG A 60 -13.16 13.42 6.30
CA ARG A 60 -13.35 14.86 6.01
C ARG A 60 -12.35 15.39 4.98
N LEU A 61 -11.10 14.95 5.08
CA LEU A 61 -10.05 15.33 4.13
C LEU A 61 -10.38 14.85 2.71
N ALA A 62 -10.79 13.59 2.57
CA ALA A 62 -11.17 13.04 1.27
C ALA A 62 -12.35 13.81 0.65
N VAL A 63 -13.40 14.10 1.44
CA VAL A 63 -14.55 14.89 0.96
C VAL A 63 -14.09 16.28 0.51
N ARG A 64 -13.31 16.98 1.33
CA ARG A 64 -12.83 18.34 1.01
C ARG A 64 -11.97 18.35 -0.26
N ASN A 65 -11.00 17.45 -0.36
CA ASN A 65 -10.13 17.36 -1.53
C ASN A 65 -10.95 17.07 -2.80
N ILE A 66 -11.99 16.25 -2.73
CA ILE A 66 -12.86 15.97 -3.87
C ILE A 66 -13.71 17.19 -4.25
N GLU A 67 -14.26 17.92 -3.26
CA GLU A 67 -14.96 19.19 -3.49
C GLU A 67 -14.04 20.18 -4.23
N GLU A 68 -12.82 20.37 -3.75
CA GLU A 68 -11.84 21.33 -4.28
C GLU A 68 -11.31 20.94 -5.67
N ILE A 69 -10.86 19.68 -5.84
CA ILE A 69 -10.19 19.23 -7.07
C ILE A 69 -11.19 19.05 -8.22
N HIS A 70 -12.38 18.54 -7.93
CA HIS A 70 -13.38 18.25 -8.96
C HIS A 70 -14.45 19.34 -9.09
N GLY A 71 -14.46 20.36 -8.21
CA GLY A 71 -15.46 21.44 -8.24
C GLY A 71 -16.90 20.95 -8.05
N VAL A 72 -17.09 19.84 -7.32
CA VAL A 72 -18.41 19.21 -7.14
C VAL A 72 -19.06 19.58 -5.82
N ASP A 73 -20.39 19.49 -5.75
CA ASP A 73 -21.14 19.69 -4.52
C ASP A 73 -20.78 18.66 -3.43
N ARG A 74 -21.03 19.05 -2.18
CA ARG A 74 -20.74 18.23 -0.99
C ARG A 74 -21.41 16.85 -1.01
N GLY A 75 -22.60 16.75 -1.57
CA GLY A 75 -23.34 15.49 -1.72
C GLY A 75 -22.61 14.55 -2.68
N ARG A 76 -22.22 15.04 -3.85
CA ARG A 76 -21.42 14.28 -4.84
C ARG A 76 -20.05 13.92 -4.30
N ALA A 77 -19.35 14.84 -3.65
CA ALA A 77 -18.06 14.56 -3.02
C ALA A 77 -18.14 13.45 -1.97
N LYS A 78 -19.18 13.45 -1.13
CA LYS A 78 -19.44 12.35 -0.17
C LYS A 78 -19.70 11.02 -0.86
N ARG A 79 -20.36 10.99 -2.02
CA ARG A 79 -20.56 9.74 -2.78
C ARG A 79 -19.23 9.20 -3.31
N MET A 80 -18.42 10.05 -3.92
CA MET A 80 -17.09 9.70 -4.42
C MET A 80 -16.16 9.26 -3.28
N ALA A 81 -16.14 9.98 -2.15
CA ALA A 81 -15.36 9.59 -0.98
C ALA A 81 -15.76 8.21 -0.43
N ARG A 82 -17.03 7.80 -0.51
CA ARG A 82 -17.42 6.42 -0.14
C ARG A 82 -16.78 5.39 -1.05
N ALA A 83 -16.74 5.65 -2.35
CA ALA A 83 -16.07 4.78 -3.31
C ALA A 83 -14.57 4.70 -3.02
N VAL A 84 -13.91 5.83 -2.74
CA VAL A 84 -12.48 5.86 -2.36
C VAL A 84 -12.20 4.98 -1.14
N PHE A 85 -13.01 5.06 -0.09
CA PHE A 85 -12.82 4.24 1.12
C PHE A 85 -13.04 2.74 0.85
N ARG A 86 -14.03 2.39 0.02
CA ARG A 86 -14.28 1.01 -0.40
C ARG A 86 -13.11 0.46 -1.21
N GLU A 87 -12.61 1.24 -2.16
CA GLU A 87 -11.49 0.86 -3.02
C GLU A 87 -10.18 0.75 -2.23
N ALA A 88 -9.93 1.66 -1.29
CA ALA A 88 -8.79 1.56 -0.37
C ALA A 88 -8.84 0.27 0.46
N GLY A 89 -10.04 -0.17 0.86
CA GLY A 89 -10.23 -1.45 1.55
C GLY A 89 -9.91 -2.65 0.67
N ARG A 90 -10.39 -2.65 -0.59
CA ARG A 90 -10.06 -3.68 -1.59
C ARG A 90 -8.54 -3.75 -1.85
N ASN A 91 -7.91 -2.60 -2.10
CA ASN A 91 -6.46 -2.49 -2.31
C ASN A 91 -5.68 -2.97 -1.10
N GLY A 92 -6.14 -2.66 0.12
CA GLY A 92 -5.53 -3.16 1.36
C GLY A 92 -5.58 -4.69 1.48
N ILE A 93 -6.70 -5.32 1.07
CA ILE A 93 -6.81 -6.78 1.05
C ILE A 93 -5.85 -7.39 0.02
N ASP A 94 -5.80 -6.86 -1.20
CA ASP A 94 -4.87 -7.37 -2.22
C ASP A 94 -3.41 -7.18 -1.78
N MET A 95 -3.06 -6.00 -1.25
CA MET A 95 -1.73 -5.73 -0.67
C MET A 95 -1.35 -6.77 0.39
N LEU A 96 -2.29 -7.10 1.28
CA LEU A 96 -2.03 -8.10 2.31
C LEU A 96 -1.95 -9.50 1.72
N ALA A 97 -2.93 -9.93 0.94
CA ALA A 97 -3.09 -11.34 0.56
C ALA A 97 -2.32 -11.75 -0.71
N ARG A 98 -2.05 -10.83 -1.64
CA ARG A 98 -1.58 -11.17 -3.00
C ARG A 98 -0.25 -10.55 -3.39
N ALA A 99 0.03 -9.30 -3.04
CA ALA A 99 1.29 -8.64 -3.44
C ALA A 99 2.55 -9.50 -3.16
N PRO A 100 2.69 -10.12 -1.97
CA PRO A 100 3.87 -10.95 -1.66
C PRO A 100 3.95 -12.29 -2.40
N HIS A 101 3.04 -12.53 -3.35
CA HIS A 101 2.86 -13.78 -4.07
C HIS A 101 2.72 -13.47 -5.57
N PRO A 102 3.83 -13.26 -6.29
CA PRO A 102 3.80 -12.77 -7.66
C PRO A 102 2.94 -13.63 -8.61
N GLU A 103 2.95 -14.95 -8.45
CA GLU A 103 2.10 -15.85 -9.23
C GLU A 103 0.60 -15.60 -9.02
N SER A 104 0.21 -15.13 -7.83
CA SER A 104 -1.17 -14.73 -7.54
C SER A 104 -1.53 -13.40 -8.19
N VAL A 105 -0.57 -12.49 -8.32
CA VAL A 105 -0.73 -11.19 -9.01
C VAL A 105 -0.85 -11.40 -10.53
N ALA A 106 -0.07 -12.31 -11.11
CA ALA A 106 -0.10 -12.64 -12.53
C ALA A 106 -1.49 -13.10 -13.02
N ARG A 107 -2.30 -13.71 -12.12
CA ARG A 107 -3.65 -14.20 -12.45
C ARG A 107 -4.74 -13.13 -12.39
N CYS A 108 -4.44 -11.92 -11.92
CA CYS A 108 -5.44 -10.87 -11.74
C CYS A 108 -5.00 -9.49 -12.23
N ILE A 109 -3.84 -9.38 -12.85
CA ILE A 109 -3.34 -8.14 -13.43
C ILE A 109 -2.87 -8.42 -14.84
N ASP A 110 -3.50 -7.71 -15.77
CA ASP A 110 -3.00 -7.54 -17.12
C ASP A 110 -2.18 -6.26 -17.18
N VAL A 111 -1.09 -6.30 -17.92
CA VAL A 111 -0.22 -5.14 -18.13
C VAL A 111 -0.06 -4.95 -19.61
N GLU A 112 -0.28 -3.72 -20.06
CA GLU A 112 -0.08 -3.38 -21.45
C GLU A 112 1.39 -3.61 -21.85
N PRO A 113 1.67 -4.44 -22.88
CA PRO A 113 3.04 -4.75 -23.28
C PRO A 113 3.89 -3.51 -23.57
N ALA A 114 3.28 -2.47 -24.16
CA ALA A 114 3.93 -1.21 -24.50
C ALA A 114 4.52 -0.49 -23.26
N GLU A 115 3.84 -0.54 -22.12
CA GLU A 115 4.30 0.12 -20.88
C GLU A 115 5.56 -0.58 -20.31
N ILE A 116 5.60 -1.91 -20.40
CA ILE A 116 6.76 -2.70 -19.97
C ILE A 116 7.93 -2.52 -20.93
N ASP A 117 7.66 -2.44 -22.23
CA ASP A 117 8.70 -2.19 -23.22
C ASP A 117 9.30 -0.78 -23.08
N LEU A 118 8.47 0.22 -22.79
CA LEU A 118 8.91 1.57 -22.46
C LEU A 118 9.83 1.56 -21.23
N PHE A 119 9.40 0.92 -20.14
CA PHE A 119 10.24 0.78 -18.95
C PHE A 119 11.56 0.07 -19.27
N ARG A 120 11.52 -1.04 -20.02
CA ARG A 120 12.72 -1.81 -20.37
C ARG A 120 13.72 -1.00 -21.19
N ARG A 121 13.24 -0.16 -22.12
CA ARG A 121 14.09 0.74 -22.91
C ARG A 121 14.78 1.77 -22.01
N ALA A 122 14.00 2.48 -21.20
CA ALA A 122 14.55 3.45 -20.26
C ALA A 122 15.57 2.81 -19.31
N ASN A 123 15.27 1.62 -18.78
CA ASN A 123 16.17 0.93 -17.86
C ASN A 123 17.52 0.57 -18.49
N ARG A 124 17.55 0.24 -19.80
CA ARG A 124 18.79 -0.05 -20.54
C ARG A 124 19.64 1.19 -20.83
N GLU A 125 19.05 2.38 -20.80
CA GLU A 125 19.73 3.64 -21.15
C GLU A 125 20.37 4.33 -19.93
N GLY A 126 20.17 3.80 -18.71
CA GLY A 126 20.75 4.36 -17.48
C GLY A 126 19.82 4.27 -16.26
N GLY A 127 18.97 3.24 -16.20
CA GLY A 127 17.96 3.07 -15.16
C GLY A 127 16.64 3.78 -15.44
N ALA A 128 15.58 3.36 -14.76
CA ALA A 128 14.24 3.92 -14.93
C ALA A 128 13.58 4.28 -13.59
N LEU A 129 12.98 5.47 -13.52
CA LEU A 129 12.25 5.95 -12.36
C LEU A 129 10.74 5.87 -12.59
N LEU A 130 10.03 5.07 -11.78
CA LEU A 130 8.57 5.04 -11.79
C LEU A 130 7.99 6.04 -10.79
N LEU A 131 7.26 7.03 -11.31
CA LEU A 131 6.52 7.97 -10.50
C LEU A 131 5.08 7.49 -10.34
N VAL A 132 4.78 6.90 -9.18
CA VAL A 132 3.49 6.25 -8.93
C VAL A 132 2.69 7.06 -7.90
N PRO A 133 1.50 7.59 -8.25
CA PRO A 133 0.63 8.19 -7.26
C PRO A 133 0.09 7.12 -6.30
N HIS A 134 -0.37 7.51 -5.11
CA HIS A 134 -1.06 6.59 -4.19
C HIS A 134 -2.49 6.28 -4.70
N LEU A 135 -2.55 5.62 -5.86
CA LEU A 135 -3.76 5.30 -6.60
C LEU A 135 -3.79 3.80 -6.89
N GLY A 136 -4.97 3.21 -6.74
CA GLY A 136 -5.15 1.78 -6.96
C GLY A 136 -4.30 0.90 -6.02
N ALA A 137 -4.07 -0.34 -6.44
CA ALA A 137 -3.27 -1.31 -5.72
C ALA A 137 -1.78 -1.19 -6.09
N PHE A 138 -1.18 -0.01 -5.94
CA PHE A 138 0.22 0.24 -6.33
C PHE A 138 1.23 -0.71 -5.70
N GLU A 139 0.92 -1.31 -4.53
CA GLU A 139 1.78 -2.32 -3.89
C GLU A 139 1.88 -3.63 -4.68
N MET A 140 1.04 -3.84 -5.71
CA MET A 140 1.17 -4.95 -6.66
C MET A 140 2.31 -4.74 -7.66
N LEU A 141 2.79 -3.51 -7.85
CA LEU A 141 3.81 -3.19 -8.85
C LEU A 141 5.11 -3.94 -8.62
N GLY A 142 5.51 -4.14 -7.36
CA GLY A 142 6.65 -5.00 -7.01
C GLY A 142 6.56 -6.35 -7.72
N ALA A 143 5.43 -7.04 -7.53
CA ALA A 143 5.20 -8.36 -8.10
C ALA A 143 5.12 -8.32 -9.63
N VAL A 144 4.44 -7.31 -10.19
CA VAL A 144 4.31 -7.12 -11.63
C VAL A 144 5.67 -7.02 -12.33
N PHE A 145 6.59 -6.24 -11.77
CA PHE A 145 7.94 -6.04 -12.31
C PHE A 145 8.86 -7.23 -12.02
N SER A 146 8.74 -7.83 -10.84
CA SER A 146 9.48 -9.05 -10.46
C SER A 146 9.22 -10.21 -11.41
N LEU A 147 7.96 -10.46 -11.77
CA LEU A 147 7.57 -11.47 -12.78
C LEU A 147 8.20 -11.25 -14.16
N ARG A 148 8.66 -10.02 -14.43
CA ARG A 148 9.27 -9.62 -15.71
C ARG A 148 10.79 -9.51 -15.62
N GLY A 149 11.38 -9.97 -14.53
CA GLY A 149 12.83 -10.00 -14.31
C GLY A 149 13.41 -8.68 -13.79
N PHE A 150 12.59 -7.77 -13.28
CA PHE A 150 13.03 -6.49 -12.73
C PHE A 150 12.87 -6.46 -11.22
N GLU A 151 13.87 -5.93 -10.52
CA GLU A 151 13.78 -5.66 -9.09
C GLU A 151 13.45 -4.18 -8.86
N LEU A 152 12.33 -3.89 -8.20
CA LEU A 152 11.97 -2.51 -7.89
C LEU A 152 12.61 -2.04 -6.58
N CYS A 153 13.29 -0.91 -6.63
CA CYS A 153 13.78 -0.22 -5.43
C CYS A 153 12.80 0.88 -5.01
N VAL A 154 12.29 0.79 -3.77
CA VAL A 154 11.26 1.68 -3.24
C VAL A 154 11.76 2.39 -1.98
N PRO A 155 11.84 3.73 -1.97
CA PRO A 155 12.10 4.48 -0.76
C PRO A 155 10.95 4.33 0.25
N ALA A 156 11.25 3.84 1.46
CA ALA A 156 10.25 3.81 2.52
C ALA A 156 10.77 4.40 3.83
N THR A 157 9.82 4.92 4.62
CA THR A 157 10.09 5.33 6.00
C THR A 157 9.89 4.13 6.91
N PRO A 158 10.87 3.77 7.75
CA PRO A 158 10.72 2.65 8.67
C PRO A 158 9.51 2.82 9.58
N ALA A 159 8.80 1.73 9.83
CA ALA A 159 7.71 1.76 10.81
C ALA A 159 8.29 1.97 12.22
N LYS A 160 7.58 2.72 13.08
CA LYS A 160 8.02 2.99 14.46
C LYS A 160 8.18 1.74 15.33
N ASN A 161 7.59 0.63 14.91
CA ASN A 161 7.71 -0.66 15.56
C ASN A 161 8.58 -1.56 14.68
N GLU A 162 9.75 -1.97 15.19
CA GLU A 162 10.75 -2.73 14.44
C GLU A 162 10.24 -4.09 13.97
N THR A 163 9.41 -4.76 14.77
CA THR A 163 8.81 -6.05 14.38
C THR A 163 7.85 -5.88 13.21
N LEU A 164 7.01 -4.85 13.25
CA LEU A 164 6.10 -4.52 12.15
C LEU A 164 6.89 -4.07 10.91
N ASP A 165 7.95 -3.27 11.11
CA ASP A 165 8.84 -2.84 10.03
C ASP A 165 9.46 -4.04 9.31
N ARG A 166 9.99 -5.00 10.07
CA ARG A 166 10.54 -6.24 9.51
C ARG A 166 9.50 -7.01 8.70
N VAL A 167 8.31 -7.22 9.26
CA VAL A 167 7.22 -7.91 8.53
C VAL A 167 6.87 -7.17 7.23
N LEU A 168 6.80 -5.84 7.23
CA LEU A 168 6.52 -5.07 6.01
C LEU A 168 7.66 -5.19 4.99
N ARG A 169 8.92 -5.16 5.43
CA ARG A 169 10.08 -5.34 4.55
C ARG A 169 10.12 -6.74 3.94
N ASP A 170 9.89 -7.79 4.75
CA ASP A 170 9.88 -9.17 4.28
C ASP A 170 8.77 -9.38 3.23
N ARG A 171 7.59 -8.78 3.43
CA ARG A 171 6.49 -8.85 2.47
C ARG A 171 6.79 -8.11 1.17
N ARG A 172 7.44 -6.93 1.22
CA ARG A 172 7.87 -6.21 0.02
C ARG A 172 8.95 -6.98 -0.73
N SER A 173 9.91 -7.56 -0.01
CA SER A 173 10.94 -8.42 -0.59
C SER A 173 10.34 -9.63 -1.30
N ALA A 174 9.36 -10.29 -0.68
CA ALA A 174 8.62 -11.39 -1.30
C ALA A 174 7.78 -10.96 -2.53
N ALA A 175 7.35 -9.70 -2.58
CA ALA A 175 6.77 -9.10 -3.77
C ALA A 175 7.83 -8.72 -4.83
N GLY A 176 9.12 -8.90 -4.58
CA GLY A 176 10.21 -8.45 -5.47
C GLY A 176 10.48 -6.95 -5.44
N ALA A 177 10.07 -6.27 -4.36
CA ALA A 177 10.39 -4.88 -4.10
C ALA A 177 11.41 -4.75 -2.95
N ARG A 178 12.57 -4.18 -3.24
CA ARG A 178 13.58 -3.85 -2.25
C ARG A 178 13.29 -2.49 -1.63
N THR A 179 13.25 -2.44 -0.31
CA THR A 179 13.05 -1.18 0.41
C THR A 179 14.38 -0.51 0.71
N ILE A 180 14.56 0.74 0.25
CA ILE A 180 15.68 1.59 0.66
C ILE A 180 15.23 2.60 1.71
N SER A 181 16.11 2.90 2.67
CA SER A 181 15.80 3.88 3.72
C SER A 181 15.58 5.26 3.10
N ARG A 182 14.53 5.97 3.54
CA ARG A 182 14.28 7.35 3.10
C ARG A 182 15.45 8.30 3.44
N ARG A 183 16.22 8.01 4.49
CA ARG A 183 17.38 8.83 4.88
C ARG A 183 18.56 8.50 3.96
N GLY A 184 19.01 9.48 3.17
CA GLY A 184 20.03 9.26 2.12
C GLY A 184 19.47 8.63 0.83
N SER A 185 18.13 8.60 0.68
CA SER A 185 17.49 7.94 -0.46
C SER A 185 17.87 8.50 -1.82
N MET A 186 18.22 9.78 -1.94
CA MET A 186 18.64 10.36 -3.22
C MET A 186 19.90 9.67 -3.75
N HIS A 187 20.95 9.58 -2.93
CA HIS A 187 22.19 8.91 -3.32
C HIS A 187 21.97 7.42 -3.58
N ALA A 188 21.17 6.76 -2.73
CA ALA A 188 20.82 5.35 -2.95
C ALA A 188 20.02 5.14 -4.24
N LEU A 189 19.13 6.08 -4.63
CA LEU A 189 18.38 6.01 -5.88
C LEU A 189 19.30 6.24 -7.08
N GLU A 190 20.20 7.23 -7.02
CA GLU A 190 21.22 7.47 -8.05
C GLU A 190 22.07 6.21 -8.27
N GLU A 191 22.57 5.60 -7.20
CA GLU A 191 23.35 4.36 -7.26
C GLU A 191 22.55 3.17 -7.85
N GLN A 192 21.22 3.13 -7.65
CA GLN A 192 20.38 2.12 -8.32
C GLN A 192 20.19 2.42 -9.81
N LEU A 193 20.00 3.69 -10.19
CA LEU A 193 19.84 4.06 -11.60
C LEU A 193 21.11 3.73 -12.41
N GLU A 194 22.29 4.00 -11.84
CA GLU A 194 23.57 3.65 -12.47
C GLU A 194 23.78 2.14 -12.69
N LYS A 195 23.13 1.29 -11.89
CA LYS A 195 23.23 -0.18 -12.00
C LYS A 195 22.26 -0.78 -13.03
N GLY A 196 21.22 -0.03 -13.43
CA GLY A 196 20.09 -0.54 -14.22
C GLY A 196 19.21 -1.50 -13.43
#